data_AF-A0AAW2E3E6-F1
#
_entry.id   AF-A0AAW2E3E6-F1
#
_cell.length_a   1.000
_cell.length_b   1.000
_cell.length_c   1.000
_cell.angle_alpha   90.00
_cell.angle_beta   90.00
_cell.angle_gamma   90.00
#
_symmetry.space_group_name_H-M   'P 1'
#
loop_
_entity.id
_entity.type
_entity.pdbx_description
1 polymer ?
#
loop_
_entity_poly.entity_id
_entity_poly.type
_entity_poly.pdbx_seq_one_letter_code
_entity_poly.pdbx_strand_id
1 'polypeptide(L)'
;MASASSFILFILQACACRCNYPPYGRDFPGKVATGRFCNGKNPTDLIAEALGIKDIVPAYLKPDLQSDDLLTGVGFASGGSGIDPLTSSTLGVVAMSQQLQYFKDYIGKLTGVAGEEKAKAIIANSLVLMSAGNNDIGLSYTAGLRKLEYTFPAYCAQLVT
;
A
#
# COMPACT_ATOMS: atom_id res chain seq x y z
N MET A 1 18.37 -17.71 -13.85
CA MET A 1 17.88 -16.95 -12.68
C MET A 1 16.83 -15.98 -13.17
N ALA A 2 15.56 -16.21 -12.87
CA ALA A 2 14.50 -15.25 -13.18
C ALA A 2 14.64 -14.08 -12.19
N SER A 3 15.07 -12.93 -12.69
CA SER A 3 15.02 -11.67 -11.96
C SER A 3 13.55 -11.36 -11.67
N ALA A 4 13.16 -11.35 -10.39
CA ALA A 4 11.82 -10.93 -9.97
C ALA A 4 11.68 -9.43 -10.25
N SER A 5 11.10 -9.08 -11.39
CA SER A 5 11.20 -7.73 -11.94
C SER A 5 10.04 -6.80 -11.60
N SER A 6 9.18 -7.08 -10.63
CA SER A 6 8.34 -6.03 -10.01
C SER A 6 7.67 -6.47 -8.72
N PHE A 7 7.32 -5.50 -7.89
CA PHE A 7 6.70 -5.72 -6.59
C PHE A 7 5.48 -4.83 -6.41
N ILE A 8 4.36 -5.39 -5.95
CA ILE A 8 3.12 -4.64 -5.71
C ILE A 8 2.64 -4.99 -4.31
N LEU A 9 3.05 -4.21 -3.30
CA LEU A 9 2.68 -4.45 -1.90
C LEU A 9 1.83 -3.34 -1.29
N PHE A 10 0.74 -3.77 -0.63
CA PHE A 10 -0.01 -3.05 0.40
C PHE A 10 0.44 -3.44 1.82
N ILE A 11 1.18 -2.58 2.54
CA ILE A 11 1.26 -2.66 4.01
C ILE A 11 0.75 -1.36 4.63
N LEU A 12 -0.14 -1.57 5.60
CA LEU A 12 -0.90 -0.60 6.36
C LEU A 12 -0.18 -0.22 7.66
N GLN A 13 -0.28 1.05 8.02
CA GLN A 13 -0.24 1.47 9.42
C GLN A 13 -1.16 2.69 9.60
N ALA A 14 -1.83 2.73 10.75
CA ALA A 14 -2.99 3.55 11.06
C ALA A 14 -2.62 4.94 11.60
N CYS A 15 -3.29 5.99 11.12
CA CYS A 15 -3.81 7.14 11.88
C CYS A 15 -4.60 8.01 10.89
N ALA A 16 -5.60 8.77 11.36
CA ALA A 16 -6.24 9.88 10.64
C ALA A 16 -5.27 11.05 10.32
N CYS A 17 -3.97 10.77 10.37
CA CYS A 17 -2.90 11.70 10.62
C CYS A 17 -1.89 11.44 9.54
N ARG A 18 -1.59 12.47 8.75
CA ARG A 18 -0.43 12.41 7.86
C ARG A 18 0.81 12.02 8.68
N CYS A 19 1.82 11.44 8.05
CA CYS A 19 3.08 11.10 8.72
C CYS A 19 4.27 11.67 7.92
N ASN A 20 4.02 12.83 7.30
CA ASN A 20 5.01 13.65 6.60
C ASN A 20 5.50 14.82 7.49
N TYR A 21 5.56 14.62 8.81
CA TYR A 21 6.08 15.57 9.79
C TYR A 21 6.83 14.83 10.92
N PRO A 22 7.67 15.51 11.73
CA PRO A 22 8.39 14.89 12.85
C PRO A 22 7.43 14.33 13.94
N PRO A 23 7.71 13.20 14.60
CA PRO A 23 9.00 12.50 14.63
C PRO A 23 9.21 11.46 13.51
N TYR A 24 8.26 11.30 12.57
CA TYR A 24 8.40 10.34 11.47
C TYR A 24 9.61 10.65 10.59
N GLY A 25 10.21 9.61 10.01
CA GLY A 25 11.35 9.76 9.10
C GLY A 25 12.70 10.08 9.74
N ARG A 26 12.82 10.06 11.09
CA ARG A 26 14.07 10.36 11.80
C ARG A 26 15.26 9.48 11.36
N ASP A 27 14.97 8.21 11.09
CA ASP A 27 15.93 7.16 10.74
C ASP A 27 15.87 6.85 9.21
N PHE A 28 15.07 7.60 8.44
CA PHE A 28 14.94 7.46 6.99
C PHE A 28 16.14 8.12 6.28
N PRO A 29 16.57 7.63 5.11
CA PRO A 29 17.59 8.31 4.31
C PRO A 29 17.29 9.80 4.12
N GLY A 30 18.21 10.67 4.51
CA GLY A 30 18.00 12.13 4.47
C GLY A 30 17.20 12.70 5.65
N LYS A 31 16.82 11.88 6.64
CA LYS A 31 16.08 12.28 7.87
C LYS A 31 14.78 13.03 7.58
N VAL A 32 14.07 12.61 6.53
CA VAL A 32 12.87 13.28 6.02
C VAL A 32 11.63 12.44 6.29
N ALA A 33 10.56 13.09 6.73
CA ALA A 33 9.26 12.46 6.92
C ALA A 33 8.58 12.25 5.56
N THR A 34 8.51 11.00 5.08
CA THR A 34 7.99 10.70 3.74
C THR A 34 6.51 10.32 3.69
N GLY A 35 5.78 10.37 4.81
CA GLY A 35 4.47 9.75 4.89
C GLY A 35 4.51 8.24 5.15
N ARG A 36 5.64 7.72 5.64
CA ARG A 36 5.74 6.38 6.23
C ARG A 36 5.43 6.50 7.72
N PHE A 37 4.56 5.63 8.23
CA PHE A 37 4.20 5.57 9.66
C PHE A 37 5.29 4.92 10.53
N CYS A 38 6.56 5.19 10.23
CA CYS A 38 7.70 4.72 10.97
C CYS A 38 8.85 5.75 10.86
N ASN A 39 9.93 5.51 11.58
CA ASN A 39 11.08 6.41 11.54
C ASN A 39 11.96 6.19 10.31
N GLY A 40 11.87 5.04 9.64
CA GLY A 40 12.76 4.67 8.55
C GLY A 40 12.03 3.94 7.43
N LYS A 41 12.66 2.90 6.90
CA LYS A 41 12.08 2.01 5.90
C LYS A 41 10.88 1.27 6.47
N ASN A 42 9.80 1.16 5.70
CA ASN A 42 8.67 0.32 6.07
C ASN A 42 8.95 -1.14 5.66
N PRO A 43 8.13 -2.13 6.07
CA PRO A 43 8.37 -3.51 5.70
C PRO A 43 8.43 -3.76 4.18
N THR A 44 7.71 -2.96 3.39
CA THR A 44 7.78 -3.01 1.91
C THR A 44 9.16 -2.69 1.38
N ASP A 45 9.77 -1.61 1.88
CA ASP A 45 11.11 -1.20 1.49
C ASP A 45 12.14 -2.26 1.91
N LEU A 46 12.04 -2.78 3.14
CA LEU A 46 12.96 -3.78 3.66
C LEU A 46 12.93 -5.08 2.86
N ILE A 47 11.74 -5.54 2.45
CA ILE A 47 11.59 -6.74 1.61
C ILE A 47 12.14 -6.48 0.21
N ALA A 48 11.83 -5.33 -0.40
CA ALA A 48 12.32 -4.99 -1.73
C ALA A 48 13.86 -4.87 -1.77
N GLU A 49 14.44 -4.30 -0.71
CA GLU A 49 15.88 -4.20 -0.52
C GLU A 49 16.52 -5.58 -0.35
N ALA A 50 15.96 -6.42 0.53
CA ALA A 50 16.46 -7.78 0.77
C ALA A 50 16.43 -8.67 -0.48
N LEU A 51 15.50 -8.41 -1.40
CA LEU A 51 15.38 -9.10 -2.69
C LEU A 51 16.26 -8.47 -3.79
N GLY A 52 16.99 -7.39 -3.50
CA GLY A 52 17.83 -6.68 -4.47
C GLY A 52 17.05 -5.96 -5.57
N ILE A 53 15.76 -5.65 -5.34
CA ILE A 53 14.88 -5.04 -6.34
C ILE A 53 15.06 -3.52 -6.33
N LYS A 54 14.92 -2.89 -5.17
CA LYS A 54 15.11 -1.45 -4.96
C LYS A 54 15.26 -1.10 -3.49
N ASP A 55 15.92 0.02 -3.23
CA ASP A 55 16.17 0.52 -1.88
C ASP A 55 14.90 1.02 -1.17
N ILE A 56 14.06 1.74 -1.91
CA ILE A 56 12.82 2.37 -1.43
C ILE A 56 11.73 2.16 -2.47
N VAL A 57 10.55 1.69 -2.03
CA VAL A 57 9.38 1.56 -2.90
C VAL A 57 8.61 2.89 -2.93
N PRO A 58 8.51 3.56 -4.10
CA PRO A 58 7.79 4.83 -4.19
C PRO A 58 6.28 4.61 -4.15
N ALA A 59 5.55 5.61 -3.66
CA ALA A 59 4.09 5.61 -3.73
C ALA A 59 3.63 5.89 -5.17
N TYR A 60 2.59 5.21 -5.64
CA TYR A 60 2.00 5.41 -6.96
C TYR A 60 1.50 6.84 -7.20
N LEU A 61 1.03 7.50 -6.14
CA LEU A 61 0.54 8.88 -6.17
C LEU A 61 1.64 9.92 -5.94
N LYS A 62 2.92 9.52 -5.92
CA LYS A 62 4.04 10.46 -5.81
C LYS A 62 4.04 11.40 -7.05
N PRO A 63 4.08 12.74 -6.90
CA PRO A 63 3.96 13.68 -8.02
C PRO A 63 5.04 13.52 -9.10
N ASP A 64 6.26 13.18 -8.70
CA ASP A 64 7.44 13.01 -9.55
C ASP A 64 7.80 11.52 -9.75
N LEU A 65 6.79 10.64 -9.81
CA LEU A 65 6.99 9.21 -10.09
C LEU A 65 7.60 9.02 -11.49
N GLN A 66 8.72 8.31 -11.59
CA GLN A 66 9.44 8.10 -12.84
C GLN A 66 8.95 6.84 -13.57
N SER A 67 9.13 6.77 -14.88
CA SER A 67 8.79 5.58 -15.67
C SER A 67 9.56 4.34 -15.21
N ASP A 68 10.82 4.49 -14.80
CA ASP A 68 11.66 3.39 -14.30
C ASP A 68 11.20 2.86 -12.93
N ASP A 69 10.52 3.70 -12.13
CA ASP A 69 9.89 3.25 -10.88
C ASP A 69 8.81 2.21 -11.17
N LEU A 70 8.09 2.38 -12.29
CA LEU A 70 7.04 1.46 -12.72
C LEU A 70 7.62 0.11 -13.10
N LEU A 71 8.79 0.08 -13.74
CA LEU A 71 9.44 -1.16 -14.19
C LEU A 71 9.86 -2.08 -13.04
N THR A 72 9.98 -1.54 -11.84
CA THR A 72 10.47 -2.24 -10.65
C THR A 72 9.43 -2.29 -9.52
N GLY A 73 8.21 -1.80 -9.77
CA GLY A 73 7.08 -1.86 -8.85
C GLY A 73 6.91 -0.64 -7.93
N VAL A 74 5.68 -0.38 -7.51
CA VAL A 74 5.30 0.80 -6.71
C VAL A 74 4.27 0.42 -5.64
N GLY A 75 4.13 1.27 -4.61
CA GLY A 75 3.19 1.09 -3.52
C GLY A 75 1.88 1.83 -3.75
N PHE A 76 0.75 1.18 -3.50
CA PHE A 76 -0.59 1.76 -3.67
C PHE A 76 -1.31 2.03 -2.33
N ALA A 77 -0.67 1.66 -1.22
CA ALA A 77 -1.27 1.68 0.10
C ALA A 77 -1.64 3.08 0.57
N SER A 78 -2.79 3.17 1.25
CA SER A 78 -3.19 4.34 2.01
C SER A 78 -3.25 4.02 3.49
N GLY A 79 -2.59 4.84 4.31
CA GLY A 79 -2.77 4.80 5.76
C GLY A 79 -4.24 5.01 6.11
N GLY A 80 -4.72 4.29 7.12
CA GLY A 80 -6.10 4.40 7.60
C GLY A 80 -7.16 3.68 6.74
N SER A 81 -6.82 3.13 5.56
CA SER A 81 -7.80 2.40 4.75
C SER A 81 -8.19 1.07 5.37
N GLY A 82 -9.35 0.55 4.98
CA GLY A 82 -9.82 -0.77 5.39
C GLY A 82 -10.54 -1.49 4.27
N ILE A 83 -10.86 -2.76 4.50
CA ILE A 83 -11.68 -3.60 3.62
C ILE A 83 -13.13 -3.10 3.65
N ASP A 84 -13.64 -2.75 4.84
CA ASP A 84 -14.93 -2.10 5.01
C ASP A 84 -14.85 -0.66 4.48
N PRO A 85 -15.67 -0.29 3.47
CA PRO A 85 -15.67 1.07 2.93
C PRO A 85 -15.91 2.15 3.99
N LEU A 86 -16.63 1.81 5.07
CA LEU A 86 -16.87 2.71 6.20
C LEU A 86 -15.56 3.17 6.85
N THR A 87 -14.58 2.28 6.97
CA THR A 87 -13.27 2.56 7.58
C THR A 87 -12.57 3.72 6.88
N SER A 88 -12.51 3.64 5.54
CA SER A 88 -11.84 4.65 4.73
C SER A 88 -12.64 5.95 4.65
N SER A 89 -13.97 5.85 4.58
CA SER A 89 -14.88 7.00 4.53
C SER A 89 -14.79 7.85 5.81
N THR A 90 -14.77 7.20 6.98
CA THR A 90 -14.70 7.88 8.28
C THR A 90 -13.45 8.75 8.43
N LEU A 91 -12.34 8.35 7.80
CA LEU A 91 -11.07 9.07 7.86
C LEU A 91 -10.80 9.98 6.64
N GLY A 92 -11.67 9.95 5.61
CA GLY A 92 -11.43 10.68 4.37
C GLY A 92 -10.18 10.24 3.62
N VAL A 93 -9.84 8.95 3.68
CA VAL A 93 -8.65 8.36 3.03
C VAL A 93 -9.02 7.53 1.81
N VAL A 94 -8.01 7.14 1.01
CA VAL A 94 -8.22 6.36 -0.20
C VAL A 94 -8.74 4.96 0.16
N ALA A 95 -9.95 4.64 -0.31
CA ALA A 95 -10.57 3.33 -0.10
C ALA A 95 -9.83 2.20 -0.82
N MET A 96 -9.97 0.96 -0.32
CA MET A 96 -9.33 -0.22 -0.93
C MET A 96 -9.75 -0.42 -2.40
N SER A 97 -11.00 -0.14 -2.76
CA SER A 97 -11.47 -0.19 -4.14
C SER A 97 -10.72 0.77 -5.06
N GLN A 98 -10.45 1.99 -4.59
CA GLN A 98 -9.67 2.98 -5.34
C GLN A 98 -8.19 2.59 -5.43
N GLN A 99 -7.64 1.96 -4.39
CA GLN A 99 -6.30 1.40 -4.40
C GLN A 99 -6.14 0.29 -5.47
N LEU A 100 -7.15 -0.58 -5.60
CA LEU A 100 -7.21 -1.58 -6.69
C LEU A 100 -7.37 -0.93 -8.07
N GLN A 101 -8.08 0.20 -8.16
CA GLN A 101 -8.17 0.93 -9.42
C GLN A 101 -6.81 1.53 -9.81
N TYR A 102 -6.06 2.10 -8.88
CA TYR A 102 -4.70 2.57 -9.15
C TYR A 102 -3.77 1.45 -9.62
N PHE A 103 -3.94 0.24 -9.09
CA PHE A 103 -3.22 -0.92 -9.57
C PHE A 103 -3.56 -1.28 -11.02
N LYS A 104 -4.85 -1.24 -11.40
CA LYS A 104 -5.26 -1.44 -12.80
C LYS A 104 -4.68 -0.35 -13.71
N ASP A 105 -4.72 0.90 -13.27
CA ASP A 105 -4.16 2.02 -14.03
C ASP A 105 -2.62 1.89 -14.17
N TYR A 106 -1.95 1.39 -13.13
CA TYR A 106 -0.53 1.05 -13.17
C TYR A 106 -0.22 0.00 -14.24
N ILE A 107 -1.01 -1.05 -14.39
CA ILE A 107 -0.79 -2.07 -15.44
C ILE A 107 -0.84 -1.42 -16.83
N GLY A 108 -1.76 -0.47 -17.05
CA GLY A 108 -1.83 0.32 -18.27
C GLY A 108 -0.58 1.17 -18.49
N LYS A 109 -0.13 1.90 -17.46
CA LYS A 109 1.10 2.71 -17.53
C LYS A 109 2.35 1.86 -17.76
N LEU A 110 2.46 0.72 -17.08
CA LEU A 110 3.55 -0.24 -17.23
C LEU A 110 3.59 -0.79 -18.66
N THR A 111 2.43 -1.14 -19.22
CA THR A 111 2.33 -1.57 -20.62
C THR A 111 2.81 -0.49 -21.58
N GLY A 112 2.45 0.77 -21.34
CA GLY A 112 2.91 1.90 -22.15
C GLY A 112 4.43 2.14 -22.07
N VAL A 113 5.06 1.90 -20.93
CA VAL A 113 6.51 2.10 -20.73
C VAL A 113 7.33 0.89 -21.19
N ALA A 114 6.89 -0.31 -20.87
CA ALA A 114 7.66 -1.55 -21.06
C ALA A 114 7.35 -2.26 -22.38
N GLY A 115 6.19 -2.00 -22.99
CA GLY A 115 5.58 -2.83 -24.01
C GLY A 115 4.84 -4.02 -23.41
N GLU A 116 3.88 -4.56 -24.17
CA GLU A 116 2.92 -5.57 -23.69
C GLU A 116 3.58 -6.84 -23.17
N GLU A 117 4.49 -7.44 -23.94
CA GLU A 117 5.14 -8.71 -23.57
C GLU A 117 6.00 -8.56 -22.31
N LYS A 118 6.77 -7.47 -22.22
CA LYS A 118 7.60 -7.19 -21.04
C LYS A 118 6.73 -6.88 -19.83
N ALA A 119 5.65 -6.12 -19.98
CA ALA A 119 4.72 -5.83 -18.89
C ALA A 119 4.06 -7.10 -18.35
N LYS A 120 3.59 -8.01 -19.23
CA LYS A 120 3.06 -9.32 -18.82
C LYS A 120 4.09 -10.13 -18.05
N ALA A 121 5.33 -10.20 -18.53
CA ALA A 121 6.41 -10.91 -17.86
C ALA A 121 6.72 -10.31 -16.48
N ILE A 122 6.72 -8.98 -16.37
CA ILE A 122 6.93 -8.26 -15.12
C ILE A 122 5.83 -8.62 -14.10
N ILE A 123 4.55 -8.55 -14.50
CA ILE A 123 3.42 -8.88 -13.62
C ILE A 123 3.44 -10.36 -13.21
N ALA A 124 3.70 -11.26 -14.16
CA ALA A 124 3.73 -12.70 -13.90
C ALA A 124 4.84 -13.13 -12.93
N ASN A 125 5.96 -12.40 -12.91
CA ASN A 125 7.10 -12.66 -12.01
C ASN A 125 7.13 -11.69 -10.83
N SER A 126 6.01 -11.02 -10.54
CA SER A 126 5.94 -10.06 -9.45
C SER A 126 5.63 -10.72 -8.11
N LEU A 127 6.15 -10.13 -7.04
CA LEU A 127 5.69 -10.45 -5.69
C LEU A 127 4.69 -9.39 -5.24
N VAL A 128 3.47 -9.85 -4.98
CA VAL A 128 2.39 -9.04 -4.44
C VAL A 128 2.30 -9.34 -2.95
N LEU A 129 2.18 -8.31 -2.11
CA LEU A 129 1.71 -8.60 -0.76
C LEU A 129 0.61 -7.63 -0.34
N MET A 130 -0.12 -8.03 0.70
CA MET A 130 -1.32 -7.34 1.11
C MET A 130 -1.49 -7.46 2.61
N SER A 131 -1.79 -6.33 3.25
CA SER A 131 -2.14 -6.22 4.65
C SER A 131 -3.28 -5.22 4.76
N ALA A 132 -4.43 -5.72 5.19
CA ALA A 132 -5.66 -4.98 5.41
C ALA A 132 -6.49 -5.67 6.51
N GLY A 133 -7.54 -5.02 7.01
CA GLY A 133 -8.40 -5.57 8.08
C GLY A 133 -8.10 -5.02 9.47
N ASN A 134 -6.84 -4.65 9.76
CA ASN A 134 -6.46 -4.13 11.08
C ASN A 134 -7.16 -2.82 11.44
N ASN A 135 -7.34 -1.92 10.46
CA ASN A 135 -8.10 -0.68 10.65
C ASN A 135 -9.60 -0.93 10.75
N ASP A 136 -10.14 -1.91 10.04
CA ASP A 136 -11.55 -2.30 10.14
C ASP A 136 -11.86 -2.75 11.57
N ILE A 137 -11.00 -3.60 12.12
CA ILE A 137 -11.10 -4.04 13.52
C ILE A 137 -10.91 -2.86 14.49
N GLY A 138 -9.83 -2.08 14.34
CA GLY A 138 -9.49 -1.03 15.29
C GLY A 138 -10.44 0.17 15.26
N LEU A 139 -10.71 0.70 14.07
CA LEU A 139 -11.43 1.97 13.88
C LEU A 139 -12.92 1.76 13.67
N SER A 140 -13.33 0.83 12.81
CA SER A 140 -14.74 0.64 12.48
C SER A 140 -15.47 -0.23 13.51
N TYR A 141 -14.81 -1.29 14.00
CA TYR A 141 -15.38 -2.21 14.99
C TYR A 141 -15.18 -1.77 16.43
N THR A 142 -13.93 -1.78 16.93
CA THR A 142 -13.66 -1.55 18.35
C THR A 142 -13.97 -0.12 18.77
N ALA A 143 -13.43 0.87 18.05
CA ALA A 143 -13.66 2.28 18.34
C ALA A 143 -14.97 2.81 17.73
N GLY A 144 -15.41 2.24 16.60
CA GLY A 144 -16.55 2.72 15.82
C GLY A 144 -17.88 2.08 16.17
N LEU A 145 -18.81 2.14 15.21
CA LEU A 145 -20.20 1.73 15.39
C LEU A 145 -20.45 0.26 15.01
N ARG A 146 -19.53 -0.42 14.30
CA ARG A 146 -19.76 -1.79 13.83
C ARG A 146 -19.95 -2.80 14.96
N LYS A 147 -19.41 -2.53 16.17
CA LYS A 147 -19.68 -3.35 17.37
C LYS A 147 -21.15 -3.32 17.85
N LEU A 148 -21.92 -2.30 17.46
CA LEU A 148 -23.34 -2.21 17.76
C LEU A 148 -24.20 -3.00 16.76
N GLU A 149 -23.69 -3.19 15.55
CA GLU A 149 -24.37 -3.87 14.44
C GLU A 149 -24.04 -5.36 14.38
N TYR A 150 -22.81 -5.74 14.77
CA TYR A 150 -22.28 -7.09 14.59
C TYR A 150 -21.56 -7.62 15.83
N THR A 151 -21.68 -8.93 16.06
CA THR A 151 -20.70 -9.64 16.90
C THR A 151 -19.35 -9.66 16.18
N PHE A 152 -18.25 -9.81 16.93
CA PHE A 152 -16.91 -9.78 16.33
C PHE A 152 -16.72 -10.85 15.25
N PRO A 153 -17.11 -12.13 15.46
CA PRO A 153 -17.03 -13.14 14.40
C PRO A 153 -17.89 -12.80 13.17
N ALA A 154 -19.08 -12.23 13.36
CA ALA A 154 -19.96 -11.84 12.26
C ALA A 154 -19.36 -10.70 11.44
N TYR A 155 -18.73 -9.71 12.09
CA TYR A 155 -18.04 -8.63 11.40
C TYR A 155 -16.84 -9.14 10.61
N CYS A 156 -15.98 -9.96 11.23
CA CYS A 156 -14.82 -10.55 10.56
C CYS A 156 -15.24 -11.35 9.31
N ALA A 157 -16.35 -12.09 9.37
CA ALA A 157 -16.87 -12.82 8.22
C ALA A 157 -17.22 -11.92 7.04
N GLN A 158 -17.64 -10.67 7.26
CA GLN A 158 -17.92 -9.71 6.18
C GLN A 158 -16.65 -9.20 5.47
N LEU A 159 -15.47 -9.31 6.10
CA LEU A 159 -14.22 -8.78 5.54
C LEU A 159 -13.49 -9.78 4.62
N VAL A 160 -13.91 -11.04 4.59
CA VAL A 160 -13.27 -12.12 3.81
C VAL A 160 -14.14 -12.64 2.65
N THR A 161 -15.31 -12.06 2.45
CA THR A 161 -16.32 -12.49 1.45
C THR A 161 -16.26 -11.74 0.14
#